data_AF-A0A4V2JX10-F1
#
_entry.id   AF-A0A4V2JX10-F1
#
_cell.length_a   1.000
_cell.length_b   1.000
_cell.length_c   1.000
_cell.angle_alpha   90.00
_cell.angle_beta   90.00
_cell.angle_gamma   90.00
#
_symmetry.space_group_name_H-M   'P 1'
#
loop_
_entity.id
_entity.type
_entity.pdbx_description
1 polymer ?
#
loop_
_entity_poly.entity_id
_entity_poly.type
_entity_poly.pdbx_seq_one_letter_code
_entity_poly.pdbx_strand_id
1 'polypeptide(L)'
;MKQMLDVLNFLRVQKIVIGDFKFDNMMLAENLKIKAIDFGHAVFEKKQKRLFSDKDIKNGKNNHKKYLYIAPEIRNGQSCSSIADIYSFGYSSQKYINGITLKDDKVNDFFEQCLMSDPKNRISADLALIHPIFNPLYDFVFCFNSTKNFEISDNNTKIKLHDRVVYYEHPEYSFELHCCSSKNKREFSTFKLNSNEKHLLRKTANQEEAEQRAYGLLGFRAIVGNVVIPIQHLAFSYLTS
;
A
#
# COMPACT_ATOMS: atom_id res chain seq x y z
N MET A 1 3.80 -1.65 11.42
CA MET A 1 3.63 -1.02 10.08
C MET A 1 3.11 -1.99 9.03
N LYS A 2 3.86 -3.04 8.64
CA LYS A 2 3.42 -4.02 7.61
C LYS A 2 1.98 -4.53 7.82
N GLN A 3 1.67 -5.11 8.98
CA GLN A 3 0.32 -5.63 9.27
C GLN A 3 -0.78 -4.55 9.20
N MET A 4 -0.46 -3.28 9.49
CA MET A 4 -1.43 -2.19 9.34
C MET A 4 -1.65 -1.86 7.87
N LEU A 5 -0.61 -1.88 7.05
CA LEU A 5 -0.73 -1.74 5.60
C LEU A 5 -1.49 -2.91 4.97
N ASP A 6 -1.38 -4.13 5.50
CA ASP A 6 -2.23 -5.25 5.06
C ASP A 6 -3.71 -4.95 5.29
N VAL A 7 -4.05 -4.43 6.47
CA VAL A 7 -5.43 -4.01 6.79
C VAL A 7 -5.89 -2.94 5.81
N LEU A 8 -5.08 -1.90 5.59
CA LEU A 8 -5.43 -0.81 4.67
C LEU A 8 -5.56 -1.29 3.23
N ASN A 9 -4.72 -2.23 2.80
CA ASN A 9 -4.82 -2.83 1.47
C ASN A 9 -6.10 -3.68 1.33
N PHE A 10 -6.46 -4.44 2.37
CA PHE A 10 -7.72 -5.18 2.40
C PHE A 10 -8.92 -4.22 2.28
N LEU A 11 -8.96 -3.14 3.08
CA LEU A 11 -10.06 -2.17 3.07
C LEU A 11 -10.14 -1.40 1.75
N ARG A 12 -9.00 -1.08 1.14
CA ARG A 12 -8.92 -0.51 -0.22
C ARG A 12 -9.62 -1.40 -1.24
N VAL A 13 -9.35 -2.70 -1.23
CA VAL A 13 -10.00 -3.66 -2.13
C VAL A 13 -11.52 -3.68 -1.89
N GLN A 14 -11.95 -3.57 -0.63
CA GLN A 14 -13.37 -3.50 -0.26
C GLN A 14 -14.01 -2.12 -0.50
N LYS A 15 -13.24 -1.11 -0.94
CA LYS A 15 -13.69 0.28 -1.12
C LYS A 15 -14.26 0.88 0.16
N ILE A 16 -13.57 0.62 1.27
CA ILE A 16 -13.88 1.16 2.59
C ILE A 16 -12.77 2.13 3.00
N VAL A 17 -13.18 3.29 3.51
CA VAL A 17 -12.31 4.27 4.16
C VAL A 17 -12.60 4.24 5.65
N ILE A 18 -11.60 4.08 6.52
CA ILE A 18 -11.76 4.12 7.97
C ILE A 18 -12.05 5.55 8.43
N GLY A 19 -11.31 6.52 7.90
CA GLY A 19 -11.49 7.94 8.18
C GLY A 19 -10.98 8.42 9.54
N ASP A 20 -10.60 7.50 10.42
CA ASP A 20 -9.98 7.76 11.73
C ASP A 20 -8.85 6.76 12.03
N PHE A 21 -8.00 6.46 11.04
CA PHE A 21 -6.86 5.57 11.27
C PHE A 21 -5.87 6.19 12.28
N LYS A 22 -5.66 5.51 13.39
CA LYS A 22 -4.67 5.81 14.44
C LYS A 22 -4.31 4.53 15.19
N PHE A 23 -3.19 4.53 15.90
CA PHE A 23 -2.71 3.33 16.60
C PHE A 23 -3.63 2.91 17.76
N ASP A 24 -4.39 3.84 18.36
CA ASP A 24 -5.40 3.51 19.38
C ASP A 24 -6.52 2.61 18.83
N ASN A 25 -6.75 2.68 17.51
CA ASN A 25 -7.72 1.87 16.79
C ASN A 25 -7.08 0.58 16.21
N MET A 26 -5.87 0.23 16.65
CA MET A 26 -5.14 -0.98 16.26
C MET A 26 -4.84 -1.81 17.50
N MET A 27 -5.60 -2.89 17.71
CA MET A 27 -5.37 -3.80 18.84
C MET A 27 -4.31 -4.83 18.52
N LEU A 28 -3.46 -5.11 19.51
CA LEU A 28 -2.62 -6.30 19.53
C LEU A 28 -3.42 -7.46 20.12
N ALA A 29 -3.68 -8.47 19.30
CA ALA A 29 -4.26 -9.73 19.72
C ALA A 29 -3.16 -10.73 20.12
N GLU A 30 -3.59 -11.93 20.50
CA GLU A 30 -2.68 -13.06 20.74
C GLU A 30 -1.72 -13.28 19.56
N ASN A 31 -0.50 -13.70 19.87
CA ASN A 31 0.58 -13.94 18.90
C ASN A 31 0.97 -12.70 18.07
N LEU A 32 0.91 -11.50 18.66
CA LEU A 32 1.34 -10.23 18.03
C LEU A 32 0.61 -9.88 16.72
N LYS A 33 -0.61 -10.43 16.54
CA LYS A 33 -1.47 -10.10 15.40
C LYS A 33 -2.13 -8.75 15.63
N ILE A 34 -2.07 -7.88 14.63
CA ILE A 34 -2.78 -6.59 14.66
C ILE A 34 -4.19 -6.77 14.12
N LYS A 35 -5.18 -6.22 14.82
CA LYS A 35 -6.57 -6.11 14.36
C LYS A 35 -7.01 -4.66 14.41
N ALA A 36 -7.52 -4.14 13.30
CA ALA A 36 -8.18 -2.84 13.32
C ALA A 36 -9.52 -2.96 14.05
N ILE A 37 -9.78 -1.98 14.91
CA ILE A 37 -11.02 -1.84 15.66
C ILE A 37 -11.58 -0.44 15.41
N ASP A 38 -12.82 -0.24 15.86
CA ASP A 38 -13.53 1.05 15.75
C ASP A 38 -13.72 1.56 14.31
N PHE A 39 -14.79 1.08 13.69
CA PHE A 39 -15.26 1.52 12.36
C PHE A 39 -16.36 2.59 12.47
N GLY A 40 -16.49 3.29 13.60
CA GLY A 40 -17.55 4.27 13.83
C GLY A 40 -17.54 5.46 12.84
N HIS A 41 -16.38 5.72 12.23
CA HIS A 41 -16.19 6.75 11.20
C HIS A 41 -16.05 6.18 9.78
N ALA A 42 -16.11 4.86 9.64
CA ALA A 42 -15.85 4.23 8.36
C ALA A 42 -16.99 4.46 7.36
N VAL A 43 -16.62 4.63 6.09
CA VAL A 43 -17.55 4.87 4.99
C VAL A 43 -17.18 4.03 3.78
N PHE A 44 -18.18 3.63 3.00
CA PHE A 44 -17.93 3.07 1.67
C PHE A 44 -17.64 4.21 0.70
N GLU A 45 -16.66 4.03 -0.20
CA GLU A 45 -16.29 5.06 -1.19
C GLU A 45 -17.49 5.47 -2.08
N LYS A 46 -18.42 4.54 -2.34
CA LYS A 46 -19.66 4.78 -3.10
C LYS A 46 -20.78 5.47 -2.30
N LYS A 47 -20.69 5.49 -0.96
CA LYS A 47 -21.72 6.05 -0.06
C LYS A 47 -21.05 6.88 1.02
N GLN A 48 -20.47 8.01 0.60
CA GLN A 48 -19.66 8.82 1.50
C GLN A 48 -20.51 9.68 2.43
N LYS A 49 -20.15 9.65 3.70
CA LYS A 49 -20.57 10.63 4.70
C LYS A 49 -19.35 11.49 5.04
N ARG A 50 -19.44 12.79 4.78
CA ARG A 50 -18.35 13.72 5.11
C ARG A 50 -18.15 13.76 6.62
N LEU A 51 -16.89 13.61 7.05
CA LEU A 51 -16.52 13.73 8.47
C LEU A 51 -16.75 15.15 9.00
N PHE A 52 -16.48 16.16 8.15
CA PHE A 52 -16.73 17.57 8.45
C PHE A 52 -17.72 18.14 7.45
N SER A 53 -18.80 18.75 7.95
CA SER A 53 -19.73 19.52 7.12
C SER A 53 -19.16 20.89 6.75
N ASP A 54 -19.75 21.55 5.75
CA ASP A 54 -19.36 22.92 5.38
C ASP A 54 -19.50 23.90 6.56
N LYS A 55 -20.47 23.65 7.45
CA LYS A 55 -20.65 24.41 8.70
C LYS A 55 -19.52 24.14 9.69
N ASP A 56 -19.06 22.90 9.80
CA ASP A 56 -17.94 22.55 10.69
C ASP A 56 -16.64 23.20 10.21
N ILE A 57 -16.41 23.23 8.90
CA ILE A 57 -15.25 23.90 8.28
C ILE A 57 -15.31 25.41 8.54
N LYS A 58 -16.45 26.06 8.26
CA LYS A 58 -16.64 27.51 8.50
C LYS A 58 -16.41 27.90 9.97
N ASN A 59 -16.80 27.03 10.90
CA ASN A 59 -16.64 27.25 12.34
C ASN A 59 -15.26 26.82 12.86
N GLY A 60 -14.33 26.41 12.00
CA GLY A 60 -12.98 25.97 12.39
C GLY A 60 -12.95 24.67 13.20
N LYS A 61 -14.03 23.88 13.19
CA LYS A 61 -14.11 22.61 13.92
C LYS A 61 -13.24 21.53 13.29
N ASN A 62 -12.89 21.65 12.01
CA ASN A 62 -11.88 20.82 11.34
C ASN A 62 -10.43 21.23 11.71
N ASN A 63 -10.24 21.76 12.92
CA ASN A 63 -9.01 22.35 13.41
C ASN A 63 -7.79 21.49 13.05
N HIS A 64 -6.92 22.07 12.23
CA HIS A 64 -5.73 21.41 11.73
C HIS A 64 -4.89 20.82 12.86
N LYS A 65 -4.71 21.53 13.99
CA LYS A 65 -3.90 21.07 15.13
C LYS A 65 -4.43 19.79 15.78
N LYS A 66 -5.76 19.63 15.83
CA LYS A 66 -6.41 18.46 16.45
C LYS A 66 -6.44 17.26 15.50
N TYR A 67 -6.61 17.52 14.21
CA TYR A 67 -6.81 16.49 13.19
C TYR A 67 -5.62 16.38 12.22
N LEU A 68 -4.41 16.68 12.67
CA LEU A 68 -3.20 16.65 11.82
C LEU A 68 -3.00 15.29 11.14
N TYR A 69 -3.41 14.21 11.80
CA TYR A 69 -3.35 12.84 11.26
C TYR A 69 -4.42 12.56 10.21
N ILE A 70 -5.48 13.36 10.11
CA ILE A 70 -6.54 13.16 9.11
C ILE A 70 -6.08 13.79 7.79
N ALA A 71 -6.27 13.04 6.69
CA ALA A 71 -5.90 13.47 5.35
C ALA A 71 -6.48 14.85 4.99
N PRO A 72 -5.73 15.71 4.27
CA PRO A 72 -6.18 17.05 3.90
C PRO A 72 -7.54 17.07 3.21
N GLU A 73 -7.79 16.14 2.28
CA GLU A 73 -9.05 16.04 1.55
C GLU A 73 -10.25 15.75 2.46
N ILE A 74 -10.09 14.90 3.48
CA ILE A 74 -11.14 14.63 4.47
C ILE A 74 -11.39 15.87 5.33
N ARG A 75 -10.32 16.53 5.81
CA ARG A 75 -10.43 17.77 6.60
C ARG A 75 -11.10 18.91 5.86
N ASN A 76 -10.95 18.92 4.54
CA ASN A 76 -11.59 19.90 3.65
C ASN A 76 -13.03 19.52 3.28
N GLY A 77 -13.59 18.44 3.86
CA GLY A 77 -14.95 17.98 3.58
C GLY A 77 -15.12 17.44 2.16
N GLN A 78 -14.03 17.05 1.49
CA GLN A 78 -14.08 16.52 0.14
C GLN A 78 -14.42 15.02 0.17
N SER A 79 -14.85 14.49 -0.97
CA SER A 79 -14.93 13.05 -1.15
C SER A 79 -13.54 12.43 -1.07
N CYS A 80 -13.40 11.30 -0.39
CA CYS A 80 -12.15 10.60 -0.19
C CYS A 80 -12.21 9.16 -0.72
N SER A 81 -11.04 8.57 -0.95
CA SER A 81 -10.91 7.13 -1.15
C SER A 81 -10.06 6.55 -0.03
N SER A 82 -9.88 5.23 -0.05
CA SER A 82 -8.98 4.49 0.84
C SER A 82 -7.55 5.02 0.89
N ILE A 83 -7.12 5.82 -0.11
CA ILE A 83 -5.83 6.53 -0.10
C ILE A 83 -5.73 7.56 1.03
N ALA A 84 -6.85 8.05 1.56
CA ALA A 84 -6.88 8.94 2.71
C ALA A 84 -6.32 8.27 3.98
N ASP A 85 -6.61 6.99 4.18
CA ASP A 85 -6.12 6.25 5.34
C ASP A 85 -4.60 6.02 5.28
N ILE A 86 -3.98 6.06 4.08
CA ILE A 86 -2.52 6.01 3.95
C ILE A 86 -1.86 7.26 4.52
N TYR A 87 -2.46 8.44 4.35
CA TYR A 87 -1.97 9.65 4.98
C TYR A 87 -2.00 9.51 6.50
N SER A 88 -3.13 9.04 7.04
CA SER A 88 -3.31 8.84 8.47
C SER A 88 -2.37 7.80 9.05
N PHE A 89 -2.11 6.72 8.30
CA PHE A 89 -1.09 5.75 8.63
C PHE A 89 0.32 6.32 8.61
N GLY A 90 0.68 7.08 7.58
CA GLY A 90 1.98 7.73 7.43
C GLY A 90 2.24 8.68 8.60
N TYR A 91 1.27 9.54 8.90
CA TYR A 91 1.36 10.51 9.99
C TYR A 91 1.51 9.83 11.35
N SER A 92 0.63 8.85 11.63
CA SER A 92 0.66 8.11 12.89
C SER A 92 1.99 7.38 13.05
N SER A 93 2.43 6.65 12.02
CA SER A 93 3.66 5.86 12.06
C SER A 93 4.92 6.73 12.18
N GLN A 94 5.01 7.82 11.42
CA GLN A 94 6.15 8.74 11.45
C GLN A 94 6.30 9.37 12.84
N LYS A 95 5.20 9.73 13.51
CA LYS A 95 5.22 10.29 14.85
C LYS A 95 5.87 9.34 15.88
N TYR A 96 5.63 8.04 15.76
CA TYR A 96 6.25 7.03 16.63
C TYR A 96 7.70 6.72 16.24
N ILE A 97 8.01 6.69 14.94
CA ILE A 97 9.36 6.35 14.44
C ILE A 97 10.36 7.48 14.65
N ASN A 98 9.95 8.74 14.51
CA ASN A 98 10.82 9.90 14.78
C ASN A 98 11.36 9.92 16.22
N GLY A 99 10.71 9.22 17.16
CA GLY A 99 11.19 9.05 18.53
C GLY A 99 12.24 7.94 18.71
N ILE A 100 12.52 7.13 17.68
CA ILE A 100 13.27 5.88 17.79
C ILE A 100 14.44 5.78 16.78
N THR A 101 14.31 6.35 15.59
CA THR A 101 15.20 6.00 14.45
C THR A 101 16.12 7.16 14.01
N LEU A 102 17.37 6.82 13.72
CA LEU A 102 18.37 7.67 13.05
C LEU A 102 17.95 7.94 11.59
N LYS A 103 18.32 9.10 11.02
CA LYS A 103 17.95 9.48 9.64
C LYS A 103 18.36 8.38 8.63
N ASP A 104 17.37 7.68 8.09
CA ASP A 104 17.50 6.74 6.98
C ASP A 104 16.70 7.30 5.80
N ASP A 105 17.36 7.45 4.66
CA ASP A 105 16.77 8.03 3.45
C ASP A 105 15.56 7.23 2.96
N LYS A 106 15.54 5.90 3.14
CA LYS A 106 14.39 5.04 2.77
C LYS A 106 13.20 5.28 3.70
N VAL A 107 13.46 5.57 4.98
CA VAL A 107 12.41 5.87 5.95
C VAL A 107 11.78 7.23 5.63
N ASN A 108 12.60 8.22 5.30
CA ASN A 108 12.13 9.54 4.88
C ASN A 108 11.31 9.46 3.59
N ASP A 109 11.84 8.82 2.54
CA ASP A 109 11.16 8.61 1.27
C ASP A 109 9.79 7.93 1.45
N PHE A 110 9.73 6.86 2.25
CA PHE A 110 8.48 6.17 2.55
C PHE A 110 7.40 7.11 3.12
N PHE A 111 7.79 7.94 4.10
CA PHE A 111 6.86 8.85 4.74
C PHE A 111 6.50 10.05 3.87
N GLU A 112 7.43 10.58 3.09
CA GLU A 112 7.13 11.61 2.08
C GLU A 112 6.07 11.13 1.10
N GLN A 113 6.20 9.90 0.59
CA GLN A 113 5.23 9.30 -0.31
C GLN A 113 3.86 9.05 0.36
N CYS A 114 3.83 8.62 1.63
CA CYS A 114 2.58 8.45 2.39
C CYS A 114 1.89 9.79 2.71
N LEU A 115 2.66 10.86 2.93
CA LEU A 115 2.17 12.15 3.42
C LEU A 115 1.92 13.18 2.31
N MET A 116 1.92 12.75 1.04
CA MET A 116 1.56 13.61 -0.09
C MET A 116 0.18 14.24 0.12
N SER A 117 0.12 15.57 0.02
CA SER A 117 -1.11 16.33 0.27
C SER A 117 -2.17 16.07 -0.79
N ASP A 118 -1.77 15.97 -2.05
CA ASP A 118 -2.66 15.58 -3.14
C ASP A 118 -2.81 14.04 -3.14
N PRO A 119 -4.02 13.50 -2.89
CA PRO A 119 -4.26 12.06 -2.87
C PRO A 119 -3.91 11.34 -4.18
N LYS A 120 -3.86 12.05 -5.32
CA LYS A 120 -3.47 11.43 -6.61
C LYS A 120 -2.00 11.06 -6.69
N ASN A 121 -1.14 11.76 -5.95
CA ASN A 121 0.30 11.54 -5.93
C ASN A 121 0.74 10.72 -4.70
N ARG A 122 -0.20 10.37 -3.83
CA ARG A 122 0.06 9.62 -2.60
C ARG A 122 0.19 8.13 -2.92
N ILE A 123 1.19 7.48 -2.34
CA ILE A 123 1.39 6.04 -2.50
C ILE A 123 0.16 5.26 -2.00
N SER A 124 -0.23 4.22 -2.72
CA SER A 124 -1.31 3.31 -2.31
C SER A 124 -0.82 2.21 -1.36
N ALA A 125 -1.73 1.57 -0.64
CA ALA A 125 -1.40 0.55 0.36
C ALA A 125 -0.58 -0.63 -0.19
N ASP A 126 -0.90 -1.10 -1.39
CA ASP A 126 -0.17 -2.16 -2.08
C ASP A 126 1.24 -1.72 -2.50
N LEU A 127 1.39 -0.52 -3.05
CA LEU A 127 2.70 0.04 -3.39
C LEU A 127 3.54 0.29 -2.12
N ALA A 128 2.90 0.76 -1.05
CA ALA A 128 3.56 0.95 0.23
C ALA A 128 4.08 -0.37 0.82
N LEU A 129 3.36 -1.48 0.65
CA LEU A 129 3.79 -2.81 1.12
C LEU A 129 5.08 -3.27 0.44
N ILE A 130 5.31 -2.90 -0.83
CA ILE A 130 6.51 -3.29 -1.58
C ILE A 130 7.64 -2.25 -1.51
N HIS A 131 7.47 -1.20 -0.72
CA HIS A 131 8.49 -0.16 -0.53
C HIS A 131 9.81 -0.72 0.07
N PRO A 132 10.99 -0.19 -0.30
CA PRO A 132 12.29 -0.70 0.15
C PRO A 132 12.49 -0.81 1.67
N ILE A 133 11.72 -0.04 2.45
CA ILE A 133 11.71 -0.11 3.92
C ILE A 133 11.30 -1.51 4.45
N PHE A 134 10.55 -2.27 3.66
CA PHE A 134 10.10 -3.62 4.02
C PHE A 134 10.98 -4.72 3.44
N ASN A 135 12.09 -4.40 2.76
CA ASN A 135 13.01 -5.39 2.19
C ASN A 135 13.45 -6.47 3.17
N PRO A 136 13.82 -6.15 4.44
CA PRO A 136 14.21 -7.18 5.40
C PRO A 136 13.09 -8.20 5.70
N LEU A 137 11.82 -7.81 5.49
CA LEU A 137 10.69 -8.72 5.64
C LEU A 137 10.53 -9.64 4.42
N TYR A 138 11.20 -9.37 3.32
CA TYR A 138 11.13 -10.11 2.06
C TYR A 138 12.41 -10.89 1.76
N ASP A 139 13.35 -10.98 2.70
CA ASP A 139 14.60 -11.74 2.52
C ASP A 139 14.37 -13.24 2.25
N PHE A 140 13.16 -13.75 2.54
CA PHE A 140 12.74 -15.11 2.22
C PHE A 140 12.16 -15.29 0.81
N VAL A 141 11.98 -14.22 0.02
CA VAL A 141 11.31 -14.29 -1.29
C VAL A 141 12.03 -15.28 -2.21
N PHE A 142 11.20 -16.16 -2.77
CA PHE A 142 11.48 -17.47 -3.32
C PHE A 142 12.74 -17.59 -4.19
N CYS A 143 13.39 -18.75 -4.08
CA CYS A 143 14.35 -19.18 -5.09
C CYS A 143 13.60 -19.53 -6.38
N PHE A 144 13.60 -18.64 -7.37
CA PHE A 144 13.11 -18.93 -8.72
C PHE A 144 14.27 -19.26 -9.69
N ASN A 145 15.35 -19.83 -9.17
CA ASN A 145 16.49 -20.29 -9.97
C ASN A 145 16.09 -21.38 -10.98
N SER A 146 15.13 -22.23 -10.64
CA SER A 146 14.64 -23.31 -11.50
C SER A 146 13.60 -22.85 -12.52
N THR A 147 13.11 -21.62 -12.42
CA THR A 147 12.08 -21.09 -13.32
C THR A 147 12.74 -20.65 -14.61
N LYS A 148 12.23 -21.14 -15.75
CA LYS A 148 12.72 -20.73 -17.08
C LYS A 148 12.43 -19.25 -17.31
N ASN A 149 13.33 -18.58 -18.03
CA ASN A 149 13.10 -17.21 -18.48
C ASN A 149 11.76 -17.13 -19.22
N PHE A 150 10.99 -16.10 -18.92
CA PHE A 150 9.70 -15.84 -19.57
C PHE A 150 9.47 -14.35 -19.69
N GLU A 151 8.56 -13.99 -20.58
CA GLU A 151 8.07 -12.63 -20.74
C GLU A 151 6.58 -12.72 -21.01
N ILE A 152 5.80 -12.03 -20.19
CA ILE A 152 4.35 -11.94 -20.30
C ILE A 152 4.02 -10.46 -20.31
N SER A 153 3.19 -10.06 -21.26
CA SER A 153 2.69 -8.70 -21.35
C SER A 153 1.16 -8.76 -21.38
N ASP A 154 0.52 -7.95 -20.56
CA ASP A 154 -0.92 -7.72 -20.60
C ASP A 154 -1.20 -6.22 -20.48
N ASN A 155 -1.89 -5.67 -21.47
CA ASN A 155 -2.16 -4.23 -21.58
C ASN A 155 -0.85 -3.42 -21.47
N ASN A 156 -0.73 -2.61 -20.42
CA ASN A 156 0.44 -1.79 -20.14
C ASN A 156 1.38 -2.42 -19.09
N THR A 157 1.09 -3.64 -18.64
CA THR A 157 1.88 -4.35 -17.64
C THR A 157 2.74 -5.40 -18.31
N LYS A 158 4.01 -5.44 -17.95
CA LYS A 158 4.96 -6.43 -18.44
C LYS A 158 5.67 -7.09 -17.26
N ILE A 159 5.70 -8.42 -17.28
CA ILE A 159 6.44 -9.23 -16.32
C ILE A 159 7.44 -10.06 -17.09
N LYS A 160 8.72 -9.90 -16.76
CA LYS A 160 9.82 -10.63 -17.39
C LYS A 160 10.67 -11.30 -16.34
N LEU A 161 10.88 -12.61 -16.44
CA LEU A 161 11.96 -13.30 -15.73
C LEU A 161 13.14 -13.47 -16.67
N HIS A 162 14.28 -12.88 -16.33
CA HIS A 162 15.52 -13.05 -17.08
C HIS A 162 16.71 -13.10 -16.11
N ASP A 163 17.59 -14.08 -16.29
CA ASP A 163 18.82 -14.25 -15.49
C ASP A 163 18.57 -14.16 -13.98
N ARG A 164 17.52 -14.85 -13.51
CA ARG A 164 17.13 -14.89 -12.10
C ARG A 164 16.71 -13.54 -11.51
N VAL A 165 16.21 -12.63 -12.36
CA VAL A 165 15.58 -11.38 -11.96
C VAL A 165 14.18 -11.29 -12.57
N VAL A 166 13.17 -11.08 -11.74
CA VAL A 166 11.81 -10.75 -12.18
C VAL A 166 11.71 -9.24 -12.31
N TYR A 167 11.45 -8.75 -13.51
CA TYR A 167 11.13 -7.38 -13.80
C TYR A 167 9.61 -7.26 -13.89
N TYR A 168 9.05 -6.30 -13.18
CA TYR A 168 7.67 -5.88 -13.30
C TYR A 168 7.66 -4.42 -13.78
N GLU A 169 6.99 -4.17 -14.90
CA GLU A 169 6.86 -2.85 -15.50
C GLU A 169 5.37 -2.52 -15.66
N HIS A 170 4.97 -1.35 -15.19
CA HIS A 170 3.65 -0.75 -15.36
C HIS A 170 3.85 0.75 -15.67
N PRO A 171 2.91 1.46 -16.33
CA PRO A 171 3.11 2.88 -16.69
C PRO A 171 3.43 3.78 -15.50
N GLU A 172 2.84 3.46 -14.35
CA GLU A 172 2.94 4.28 -13.15
C GLU A 172 4.11 3.88 -12.23
N TYR A 173 4.59 2.63 -12.31
CA TYR A 173 5.64 2.12 -11.45
C TYR A 173 6.31 0.88 -12.04
N SER A 174 7.54 0.61 -11.63
CA SER A 174 8.24 -0.63 -11.94
C SER A 174 9.04 -1.08 -10.73
N PHE A 175 9.30 -2.39 -10.67
CA PHE A 175 10.18 -2.96 -9.67
C PHE A 175 10.90 -4.19 -10.24
N GLU A 176 12.03 -4.53 -9.63
CA GLU A 176 12.77 -5.75 -9.92
C GLU A 176 12.91 -6.59 -8.65
N LEU A 177 12.74 -7.91 -8.79
CA LEU A 177 12.96 -8.89 -7.73
C LEU A 177 14.12 -9.78 -8.12
N HIS A 178 15.17 -9.78 -7.29
CA HIS A 178 16.33 -10.65 -7.48
C HIS A 178 16.11 -11.98 -6.76
N CYS A 179 16.39 -13.09 -7.44
CA CYS A 179 16.38 -14.41 -6.81
C CYS A 179 17.41 -14.44 -5.67
N CYS A 180 17.11 -15.16 -4.58
CA CYS A 180 18.06 -15.37 -3.49
C CYS A 180 19.40 -16.01 -3.93
N SER A 181 19.41 -16.66 -5.10
CA SER A 181 20.60 -17.27 -5.73
C SER A 181 21.30 -16.38 -6.76
N SER A 182 20.89 -15.12 -6.94
CA SER A 182 21.57 -14.16 -7.80
C SER A 182 22.89 -13.70 -7.15
N LYS A 183 23.96 -13.60 -7.94
CA LYS A 183 25.28 -13.10 -7.48
C LYS A 183 25.24 -11.60 -7.14
N ASN A 184 24.28 -10.88 -7.71
CA ASN A 184 24.06 -9.45 -7.51
C ASN A 184 22.78 -9.24 -6.71
N LYS A 185 22.73 -9.70 -5.46
CA LYS A 185 21.61 -9.41 -4.55
C LYS A 185 21.49 -7.89 -4.42
N ARG A 186 20.55 -7.29 -5.12
CA ARG A 186 20.16 -5.90 -4.91
C ARG A 186 18.83 -5.92 -4.20
N GLU A 187 18.81 -5.27 -3.04
CA GLU A 187 17.63 -4.80 -2.34
C GLU A 187 16.65 -4.17 -3.35
N PHE A 188 15.33 -4.16 -3.09
CA PHE A 188 14.35 -3.49 -3.94
C PHE A 188 14.85 -2.06 -4.24
N SER A 189 15.26 -1.83 -5.50
CA SER A 189 16.32 -0.86 -5.77
C SER A 189 15.80 0.50 -6.19
N THR A 190 14.55 0.63 -6.65
CA THR A 190 13.93 1.95 -6.89
C THR A 190 12.43 1.81 -7.18
N PHE A 191 11.59 2.61 -6.51
CA PHE A 191 10.28 2.99 -7.06
C PHE A 191 10.51 4.22 -7.93
N LYS A 192 10.33 4.10 -9.25
CA LYS A 192 10.23 5.27 -10.13
C LYS A 192 8.77 5.54 -10.43
N LEU A 193 8.20 6.51 -9.71
CA LEU A 193 6.98 7.17 -10.15
C LEU A 193 7.28 7.91 -11.45
N ASN A 194 6.56 7.58 -12.51
CA ASN A 194 6.79 8.15 -13.82
C ASN A 194 6.34 9.63 -13.82
N SER A 195 7.30 10.55 -13.79
CA SER A 195 7.06 12.00 -13.70
C SER A 195 6.58 12.65 -15.02
N ASN A 196 6.46 11.87 -16.10
CA ASN A 196 6.41 12.38 -17.46
C ASN A 196 5.07 12.23 -18.21
N GLU A 197 3.93 12.11 -17.52
CA GLU A 197 2.62 12.18 -18.19
C GLU A 197 1.60 13.04 -17.41
N LYS A 198 1.96 14.32 -17.20
CA LYS A 198 1.01 15.35 -16.72
C LYS A 198 -0.07 15.73 -17.75
N HIS A 199 -0.09 15.14 -18.93
CA HIS A 199 -1.09 15.42 -19.94
C HIS A 199 -1.44 14.16 -20.72
N LEU A 200 -2.48 13.43 -20.28
CA LEU A 200 -3.45 12.73 -21.13
C LEU A 200 -4.54 12.10 -20.26
N LEU A 201 -5.35 12.96 -19.63
CA LEU A 201 -6.66 12.55 -19.13
C LEU A 201 -7.65 12.56 -20.28
N ARG A 202 -8.08 11.39 -20.76
CA ARG A 202 -9.46 11.21 -21.27
C ARG A 202 -10.06 9.87 -20.84
N LYS A 203 -10.87 9.99 -19.79
CA LYS A 203 -12.16 9.35 -19.46
C LYS A 203 -12.47 7.90 -19.89
N THR A 204 -13.06 7.24 -18.90
CA THR A 204 -14.09 6.17 -18.89
C THR A 204 -13.64 4.70 -18.93
N ALA A 205 -14.26 3.90 -18.03
CA ALA A 205 -14.25 2.44 -17.84
C ALA A 205 -13.20 1.73 -16.95
N ASN A 206 -12.09 2.36 -16.56
CA ASN A 206 -10.96 1.58 -16.00
C ASN A 206 -10.95 1.24 -14.49
N GLN A 207 -11.95 1.66 -13.70
CA GLN A 207 -11.96 1.37 -12.26
C GLN A 207 -12.60 0.00 -11.94
N GLU A 208 -13.64 -0.39 -12.69
CA GLU A 208 -14.25 -1.72 -12.60
C GLU A 208 -13.33 -2.81 -13.11
N GLU A 209 -12.58 -2.56 -14.19
CA GLU A 209 -11.60 -3.53 -14.71
C GLU A 209 -10.36 -3.66 -13.82
N ALA A 210 -9.93 -2.59 -13.15
CA ALA A 210 -8.87 -2.66 -12.14
C ALA A 210 -9.35 -3.41 -10.88
N GLU A 211 -10.61 -3.21 -10.48
CA GLU A 211 -11.26 -3.94 -9.40
C GLU A 211 -11.47 -5.43 -9.75
N GLN A 212 -11.88 -5.74 -10.97
CA GLN A 212 -11.99 -7.12 -11.46
C GLN A 212 -10.63 -7.81 -11.59
N ARG A 213 -9.56 -7.08 -11.95
CA ARG A 213 -8.18 -7.59 -11.96
C ARG A 213 -7.67 -7.88 -10.54
N ALA A 214 -7.95 -7.00 -9.58
CA ALA A 214 -7.66 -7.26 -8.17
C ALA A 214 -8.45 -8.48 -7.63
N TYR A 215 -9.72 -8.63 -8.02
CA TYR A 215 -10.51 -9.83 -7.75
C TYR A 215 -9.94 -11.09 -8.43
N GLY A 216 -9.42 -10.96 -9.65
CA GLY A 216 -8.74 -12.04 -10.37
C GLY A 216 -7.52 -12.53 -9.58
N LEU A 217 -6.73 -11.62 -9.01
CA LEU A 217 -5.60 -11.93 -8.14
C LEU A 217 -6.02 -12.65 -6.84
N LEU A 218 -7.24 -12.41 -6.33
CA LEU A 218 -7.81 -13.19 -5.21
C LEU A 218 -8.07 -14.67 -5.56
N GLY A 219 -8.07 -15.04 -6.84
CA GLY A 219 -8.19 -16.42 -7.30
C GLY A 219 -6.85 -17.17 -7.33
N PHE A 220 -5.73 -16.45 -7.39
CA PHE A 220 -4.41 -17.08 -7.47
C PHE A 220 -4.02 -17.64 -6.11
N ARG A 221 -3.56 -18.89 -6.13
CA ARG A 221 -3.03 -19.59 -4.97
C ARG A 221 -1.58 -19.95 -5.26
N ALA A 222 -0.70 -19.63 -4.33
CA ALA A 222 0.63 -20.20 -4.24
C ALA A 222 0.53 -21.57 -3.56
N ILE A 223 1.16 -22.57 -4.15
CA ILE A 223 1.26 -23.90 -3.56
C ILE A 223 2.68 -24.04 -3.01
N VAL A 224 2.81 -24.15 -1.69
CA VAL A 224 4.08 -24.32 -0.97
C VAL A 224 4.06 -25.67 -0.27
N GLY A 225 4.76 -26.66 -0.84
CA GLY A 225 4.61 -28.06 -0.42
C GLY A 225 3.16 -28.52 -0.60
N ASN A 226 2.50 -28.91 0.49
CA ASN A 226 1.09 -29.32 0.50
C ASN A 226 0.12 -28.18 0.88
N VAL A 227 0.61 -26.95 1.06
CA VAL A 227 -0.19 -25.82 1.55
C VAL A 227 -0.58 -24.90 0.39
N VAL A 228 -1.85 -24.55 0.32
CA VAL A 228 -2.44 -23.69 -0.73
C VAL A 228 -2.77 -22.33 -0.11
N ILE A 229 -2.08 -21.27 -0.52
CA ILE A 229 -2.13 -19.95 0.11
C ILE A 229 -2.48 -18.87 -0.92
N PRO A 230 -3.38 -17.91 -0.64
CA PRO A 230 -3.59 -16.77 -1.52
C PRO A 230 -2.30 -15.97 -1.74
N ILE A 231 -2.02 -15.53 -2.97
CA ILE A 231 -0.74 -14.90 -3.31
C ILE A 231 -0.46 -13.63 -2.48
N GLN A 232 -1.51 -12.88 -2.12
CA GLN A 232 -1.44 -11.73 -1.20
C GLN A 232 -1.00 -12.09 0.23
N HIS A 233 -1.06 -13.37 0.61
CA HIS A 233 -0.61 -13.87 1.90
C HIS A 233 0.78 -14.50 1.83
N LEU A 234 1.47 -14.51 0.68
CA LEU A 234 2.87 -14.95 0.61
C LEU A 234 3.82 -14.08 1.44
N ALA A 235 3.36 -12.91 1.90
CA ALA A 235 4.06 -12.08 2.88
C ALA A 235 3.80 -12.50 4.35
N PHE A 236 3.02 -13.57 4.61
CA PHE A 236 2.95 -14.21 5.91
C PHE A 236 4.04 -15.26 6.02
N SER A 237 5.01 -14.95 6.86
CA SER A 237 5.91 -15.90 7.51
C SER A 237 5.12 -17.04 8.17
N TYR A 238 4.89 -18.13 7.42
CA TYR A 238 4.79 -19.48 7.98
C TYR A 238 6.12 -20.19 7.76
N LEU A 239 7.16 -19.60 8.32
CA LEU A 239 8.43 -20.28 8.60
C LEU A 239 8.70 -20.10 10.09
N THR A 240 7.88 -20.78 10.88
CA THR A 240 8.32 -21.22 12.21
C THR A 240 8.49 -22.72 12.10
N SER A 241 9.77 -23.14 12.13
CA SER A 241 10.31 -24.50 12.36
C SER A 241 9.72 -25.64 11.53
#